data_AF-A0A5E8VCB8-F1
#
_entry.id   AF-A0A5E8VCB8-F1
#
_cell.length_a   1.000
_cell.length_b   1.000
_cell.length_c   1.000
_cell.angle_alpha   90.00
_cell.angle_beta   90.00
_cell.angle_gamma   90.00
#
_symmetry.space_group_name_H-M   'P 1'
#
loop_
_entity.id
_entity.type
_entity.pdbx_description
1 polymer ?
#
loop_
_entity_poly.entity_id
_entity_poly.type
_entity_poly.pdbx_seq_one_letter_code
_entity_poly.pdbx_strand_id
1 'polypeptide(L)'
;MHPSTSPRSLDLPALSAAERLFIWGFRAKARSGGAVPTAADIQEVYDHFRVGDAVASLESIIEIFACTAHTAIEVHCPTCPRVSDSEREILHAIAAAQQDRIDIARERFESWLPPVGADWALAPVRGLATIFRMAGLILPDRQVRSFDHDRTMAMKSWLVGSPTLH
;
A
#
# COMPACT_ATOMS: atom_id res chain seq x y z
N MET A 1 16.73 -15.50 -24.49
CA MET A 1 15.63 -14.53 -24.37
C MET A 1 14.87 -14.89 -23.10
N HIS A 2 15.13 -14.18 -22.00
CA HIS A 2 14.42 -14.40 -20.74
C HIS A 2 13.01 -13.82 -20.87
N PRO A 3 11.95 -14.54 -20.48
CA PRO A 3 10.63 -13.93 -20.37
C PRO A 3 10.66 -12.93 -19.22
N SER A 4 10.61 -11.64 -19.56
CA SER A 4 10.36 -10.59 -18.58
C SER A 4 8.92 -10.75 -18.09
N THR A 5 8.76 -11.37 -16.93
CA THR A 5 7.50 -11.39 -16.20
C THR A 5 7.25 -9.97 -15.69
N SER A 6 6.68 -9.10 -16.53
CA SER A 6 6.24 -7.78 -16.07
C SER A 6 5.24 -7.98 -14.92
N PRO A 7 5.45 -7.36 -13.75
CA PRO A 7 4.49 -7.43 -12.66
C PRO A 7 3.14 -6.94 -13.19
N ARG A 8 2.08 -7.69 -12.89
CA ARG A 8 0.71 -7.37 -13.29
C ARG A 8 0.36 -5.96 -12.81
N SER A 9 0.27 -4.99 -13.72
CA SER A 9 -0.15 -3.62 -13.41
C SER A 9 -1.47 -3.65 -12.64
N LEU A 10 -1.51 -3.02 -11.46
CA LEU A 10 -2.74 -2.78 -10.74
C LEU A 10 -3.28 -1.40 -11.13
N ASP A 11 -4.52 -1.40 -11.61
CA ASP A 11 -5.24 -0.18 -11.95
C ASP A 11 -6.21 0.18 -10.82
N LEU A 12 -6.45 1.48 -10.62
CA LEU A 12 -7.39 2.02 -9.62
C LEU A 12 -8.79 1.37 -9.64
N PRO A 13 -9.39 1.04 -10.81
CA PRO A 13 -10.70 0.38 -10.82
C PRO A 13 -10.72 -1.00 -10.15
N ALA A 14 -9.58 -1.70 -10.12
CA ALA A 14 -9.43 -3.00 -9.48
C ALA A 14 -9.17 -2.91 -7.96
N LEU A 15 -9.03 -1.69 -7.42
CA LEU A 15 -8.94 -1.44 -5.99
C LEU A 15 -10.32 -1.45 -5.33
N SER A 16 -10.40 -1.92 -4.09
CA SER A 16 -11.56 -1.74 -3.23
C SER A 16 -11.79 -0.26 -2.93
N ALA A 17 -12.98 0.10 -2.43
CA ALA A 17 -13.28 1.48 -2.06
C ALA A 17 -12.30 2.01 -0.98
N ALA A 18 -11.94 1.17 0.00
CA ALA A 18 -10.99 1.53 1.04
C ALA A 18 -9.58 1.81 0.48
N GLU A 19 -9.08 0.96 -0.41
CA GLU A 19 -7.79 1.16 -1.08
C GLU A 19 -7.80 2.42 -1.94
N ARG A 20 -8.88 2.68 -2.69
CA ARG A 20 -9.02 3.90 -3.50
C ARG A 20 -9.03 5.15 -2.64
N LEU A 21 -9.76 5.15 -1.52
CA LEU A 21 -9.81 6.29 -0.60
C LEU A 21 -8.42 6.59 -0.03
N PHE A 22 -7.72 5.56 0.44
CA PHE A 22 -6.37 5.70 0.96
C PHE A 22 -5.41 6.23 -0.11
N ILE A 23 -5.35 5.59 -1.29
CA ILE A 23 -4.45 6.02 -2.38
C ILE A 23 -4.77 7.44 -2.83
N TRP A 24 -6.05 7.79 -2.97
CA TRP A 24 -6.44 9.15 -3.33
C TRP A 24 -5.93 10.16 -2.31
N GLY A 25 -6.17 9.93 -1.01
CA GLY A 25 -5.69 10.82 0.06
C GLY A 25 -4.17 10.90 0.09
N PHE A 26 -3.48 9.76 -0.02
CA PHE A 26 -2.03 9.69 -0.03
C PHE A 26 -1.42 10.50 -1.18
N ARG A 27 -1.93 10.33 -2.40
CA ARG A 27 -1.49 11.09 -3.57
C ARG A 27 -1.83 12.57 -3.48
N ALA A 28 -3.00 12.90 -2.95
CA ALA A 28 -3.44 14.28 -2.78
C ALA A 28 -2.51 15.02 -1.83
N LYS A 29 -2.16 14.41 -0.69
CA LYS A 29 -1.32 15.03 0.32
C LYS A 29 0.19 14.97 0.00
N ALA A 30 0.67 13.93 -0.68
CA ALA A 30 2.08 13.82 -1.09
C ALA A 30 2.48 14.82 -2.18
N ARG A 31 1.49 15.34 -2.93
CA ARG A 31 1.70 16.39 -3.93
C ARG A 31 1.82 17.75 -3.26
N SER A 32 2.73 18.57 -3.77
CA SER A 32 2.90 19.97 -3.40
C SER A 32 2.96 20.86 -4.66
N GLY A 33 2.37 22.07 -4.58
CA GLY A 33 2.23 23.03 -5.69
C GLY A 33 0.90 22.91 -6.46
N GLY A 34 0.66 23.80 -7.43
CA GLY A 34 -0.48 23.73 -8.38
C GLY A 34 -1.89 23.61 -7.79
N ALA A 35 -2.88 23.25 -8.64
CA ALA A 35 -4.25 22.92 -8.23
C ALA A 35 -4.30 21.50 -7.63
N VAL A 36 -3.78 21.36 -6.41
CA VAL A 36 -3.77 20.11 -5.63
C VAL A 36 -4.84 20.20 -4.55
N PRO A 37 -5.53 19.08 -4.21
CA PRO A 37 -6.49 19.08 -3.12
C PRO A 37 -5.85 19.59 -1.83
N THR A 38 -6.52 20.55 -1.18
CA THR A 38 -6.11 21.11 0.09
C THR A 38 -6.36 20.11 1.23
N ALA A 39 -5.79 20.38 2.41
CA ALA A 39 -6.10 19.58 3.60
C ALA A 39 -7.61 19.57 3.91
N ALA A 40 -8.31 20.67 3.65
CA ALA A 40 -9.77 20.76 3.81
C ALA A 40 -10.52 19.87 2.82
N ASP A 41 -10.09 19.81 1.55
CA ASP A 41 -10.70 18.93 0.55
C ASP A 41 -10.51 17.44 0.92
N ILE A 42 -9.33 17.09 1.46
CA ILE A 42 -9.05 15.74 1.95
C ILE A 42 -9.93 15.42 3.15
N GLN A 43 -10.06 16.37 4.09
CA GLN A 43 -10.92 16.25 5.26
C GLN A 43 -12.38 15.99 4.88
N GLU A 44 -12.93 16.79 3.97
CA GLU A 44 -14.32 16.65 3.51
C GLU A 44 -14.60 15.26 2.92
N VAL A 45 -13.68 14.77 2.08
CA VAL A 45 -13.81 13.43 1.49
C VAL A 45 -13.70 12.35 2.57
N TYR A 46 -12.77 12.46 3.51
CA TYR A 46 -12.62 11.48 4.60
C TYR A 46 -13.83 11.50 5.55
N ASP A 47 -14.40 12.66 5.82
CA ASP A 47 -15.63 12.82 6.60
C ASP A 47 -16.83 12.15 5.93
N HIS A 48 -16.93 12.19 4.60
CA HIS A 48 -17.97 11.46 3.87
C HIS A 48 -17.94 9.95 4.15
N PHE A 49 -16.75 9.38 4.34
CA PHE A 49 -16.56 7.98 4.73
C PHE A 49 -16.53 7.75 6.25
N ARG A 50 -16.80 8.80 7.05
CA ARG A 50 -16.77 8.79 8.52
C ARG A 50 -15.40 8.40 9.09
N VAL A 51 -14.33 8.79 8.41
CA VAL A 51 -12.93 8.55 8.80
C VAL A 51 -12.12 9.84 8.82
N GLY A 52 -12.76 11.00 9.02
CA GLY A 52 -12.10 12.30 9.12
C GLY A 52 -10.91 12.33 10.08
N ASP A 53 -11.03 11.65 11.22
CA ASP A 53 -9.97 11.57 12.22
C ASP A 53 -8.68 10.89 11.70
N ALA A 54 -8.76 10.14 10.58
CA ALA A 54 -7.60 9.50 9.98
C ALA A 54 -6.72 10.47 9.18
N VAL A 55 -7.20 11.69 8.86
CA VAL A 55 -6.45 12.66 8.06
C VAL A 55 -5.15 13.07 8.76
N ALA A 56 -5.19 13.36 10.06
CA ALA A 56 -3.99 13.69 10.82
C ALA A 56 -2.93 12.56 10.76
N SER A 57 -3.38 11.30 10.83
CA SER A 57 -2.49 10.14 10.69
C SER A 57 -1.90 10.04 9.27
N LEU A 58 -2.71 10.29 8.24
CA LEU A 58 -2.24 10.34 6.85
C LEU A 58 -1.18 11.44 6.66
N GLU A 59 -1.40 12.62 7.20
CA GLU A 59 -0.45 13.73 7.12
C GLU A 59 0.86 13.40 7.80
N SER A 60 0.82 12.83 9.02
CA SER A 60 2.03 12.41 9.73
C SER A 60 2.82 11.34 8.98
N ILE A 61 2.13 10.37 8.33
CA ILE A 61 2.83 9.38 7.49
C ILE A 61 3.60 10.10 6.38
N ILE A 62 2.95 11.00 5.66
CA ILE A 62 3.56 11.69 4.52
C ILE A 62 4.70 12.60 4.95
N GLU A 63 4.55 13.29 6.08
CA GLU A 63 5.60 14.12 6.66
C GLU A 63 6.84 13.29 7.04
N ILE A 64 6.65 12.12 7.65
CA ILE A 64 7.76 11.21 7.98
C ILE A 64 8.48 10.76 6.70
N PHE A 65 7.74 10.37 5.65
CA PHE A 65 8.34 10.03 4.37
C PHE A 65 9.10 11.22 3.76
N ALA A 66 8.51 12.41 3.76
CA ALA A 66 9.14 13.62 3.20
C ALA A 66 10.44 13.99 3.93
N CYS A 67 10.49 13.82 5.25
CA CYS A 67 11.64 14.22 6.06
C CYS A 67 12.72 13.15 6.22
N THR A 68 12.36 11.87 6.15
CA THR A 68 13.27 10.78 6.57
C THR A 68 13.59 9.76 5.48
N ALA A 69 12.87 9.75 4.35
CA ALA A 69 13.11 8.75 3.32
C ALA A 69 14.54 8.83 2.76
N HIS A 70 15.24 7.70 2.77
CA HIS A 70 16.57 7.54 2.18
C HIS A 70 16.49 7.04 0.74
N THR A 71 15.36 6.46 0.35
CA THR A 71 15.07 6.03 -1.02
C THR A 71 13.84 6.77 -1.52
N ALA A 72 13.86 7.17 -2.80
CA ALA A 72 12.72 7.85 -3.42
C ALA A 72 11.48 6.93 -3.41
N ILE A 73 10.34 7.52 -3.04
CA ILE A 73 9.03 6.89 -3.09
C ILE A 73 8.31 7.34 -4.37
N GLU A 74 7.85 6.39 -5.19
CA GLU A 74 7.10 6.72 -6.40
C GLU A 74 5.62 6.95 -6.08
N VAL A 75 5.16 8.19 -6.19
CA VAL A 75 3.76 8.57 -5.94
C VAL A 75 3.15 9.22 -7.19
N HIS A 76 2.08 8.64 -7.70
CA HIS A 76 1.40 9.17 -8.88
C HIS A 76 0.50 10.38 -8.52
N CYS A 77 0.01 11.11 -9.54
CA CYS A 77 -0.99 12.15 -9.31
C CYS A 77 -2.36 11.56 -8.90
N PRO A 78 -3.21 12.32 -8.19
CA PRO A 78 -4.52 11.83 -7.72
C PRO A 78 -5.42 11.27 -8.82
N THR A 79 -5.31 11.78 -10.05
CA THR A 79 -6.12 11.38 -11.21
C THR A 79 -5.51 10.24 -12.03
N CYS A 80 -4.30 9.77 -11.69
CA CYS A 80 -3.63 8.70 -12.43
C CYS A 80 -4.39 7.37 -12.26
N PRO A 81 -4.79 6.67 -13.33
CA PRO A 81 -5.49 5.40 -13.21
C PRO A 81 -4.59 4.23 -12.76
N ARG A 82 -3.27 4.37 -12.85
CA ARG A 82 -2.30 3.29 -12.51
C ARG A 82 -1.78 3.43 -11.10
N VAL A 83 -1.49 2.31 -10.44
CA VAL A 83 -0.90 2.26 -9.10
C VAL A 83 0.58 1.87 -9.20
N SER A 84 1.47 2.69 -8.64
CA SER A 84 2.93 2.43 -8.63
C SER A 84 3.29 1.24 -7.75
N ASP A 85 4.51 0.74 -7.87
CA ASP A 85 5.03 -0.33 -7.03
C ASP A 85 5.09 0.09 -5.56
N SER A 86 5.54 1.32 -5.29
CA SER A 86 5.55 1.90 -3.95
C SER A 86 4.14 2.01 -3.36
N GLU A 87 3.16 2.47 -4.13
CA GLU A 87 1.78 2.60 -3.67
C GLU A 87 1.16 1.25 -3.29
N ARG A 88 1.49 0.18 -4.02
CA ARG A 88 1.05 -1.18 -3.68
C ARG A 88 1.65 -1.67 -2.37
N GLU A 89 2.93 -1.43 -2.17
CA GLU A 89 3.63 -1.85 -0.95
C GLU A 89 3.17 -1.03 0.28
N ILE A 90 2.81 0.24 0.10
CA ILE A 90 2.14 1.02 1.16
C ILE A 90 0.76 0.44 1.48
N LEU A 91 -0.06 0.13 0.47
CA LEU A 91 -1.36 -0.52 0.72
C LEU A 91 -1.20 -1.82 1.49
N HIS A 92 -0.16 -2.59 1.18
CA HIS A 92 0.18 -3.81 1.91
C HIS A 92 0.55 -3.51 3.38
N ALA A 93 1.37 -2.50 3.63
CA ALA A 93 1.70 -2.09 5.00
C ALA A 93 0.46 -1.67 5.81
N ILE A 94 -0.47 -0.91 5.21
CA ILE A 94 -1.71 -0.51 5.87
C ILE A 94 -2.61 -1.73 6.12
N ALA A 95 -2.76 -2.63 5.15
CA ALA A 95 -3.52 -3.87 5.31
C ALA A 95 -2.94 -4.76 6.43
N ALA A 96 -1.61 -4.87 6.53
CA ALA A 96 -0.93 -5.57 7.61
C ALA A 96 -1.22 -4.92 8.98
N ALA A 97 -1.15 -3.58 9.06
CA ALA A 97 -1.48 -2.84 10.27
C ALA A 97 -2.95 -3.01 10.71
N GLN A 98 -3.90 -3.11 9.77
CA GLN A 98 -5.30 -3.41 10.10
C GLN A 98 -5.48 -4.78 10.76
N GLN A 99 -4.56 -5.70 10.50
CA GLN A 99 -4.53 -7.05 11.08
C GLN A 99 -3.59 -7.17 12.29
N ASP A 100 -3.12 -6.03 12.83
CA ASP A 100 -2.18 -5.95 13.94
C ASP A 100 -0.81 -6.60 13.67
N ARG A 101 -0.45 -6.80 12.40
CA ARG A 101 0.87 -7.27 11.94
C ARG A 101 1.81 -6.08 11.73
N ILE A 102 2.14 -5.40 12.83
CA ILE A 102 2.93 -4.15 12.82
C ILE A 102 4.38 -4.40 12.41
N ASP A 103 4.92 -5.56 12.71
CA ASP A 103 6.23 -6.04 12.24
C ASP A 103 6.32 -6.06 10.70
N ILE A 104 5.29 -6.57 10.03
CA ILE A 104 5.22 -6.57 8.56
C ILE A 104 5.11 -5.14 8.04
N ALA A 105 4.28 -4.29 8.64
CA ALA A 105 4.16 -2.90 8.22
C ALA A 105 5.50 -2.15 8.34
N ARG A 106 6.23 -2.39 9.44
CA ARG A 106 7.56 -1.84 9.70
C ARG A 106 8.56 -2.28 8.63
N GLU A 107 8.65 -3.59 8.37
CA GLU A 107 9.53 -4.16 7.34
C GLU A 107 9.31 -3.51 5.97
N ARG A 108 8.05 -3.30 5.59
CA ARG A 108 7.72 -2.65 4.31
C ARG A 108 8.22 -1.21 4.27
N PHE A 109 8.11 -0.48 5.37
CA PHE A 109 8.53 0.92 5.43
C PHE A 109 10.05 1.09 5.45
N GLU A 110 10.80 0.10 5.95
CA GLU A 110 12.27 0.10 5.90
C GLU A 110 12.82 0.07 4.47
N SER A 111 12.01 -0.26 3.46
CA SER A 111 12.42 -0.15 2.06
C SER A 111 12.63 1.30 1.58
N TRP A 112 12.03 2.29 2.26
CA TRP A 112 12.21 3.71 1.96
C TRP A 112 12.75 4.52 3.13
N LEU A 113 12.49 4.09 4.37
CA LEU A 113 12.81 4.83 5.58
C LEU A 113 13.97 4.15 6.33
N PRO A 114 14.88 4.91 6.96
CA PRO A 114 15.82 4.33 7.90
C PRO A 114 15.04 3.69 9.08
N PRO A 115 15.63 2.74 9.84
CA PRO A 115 14.92 2.03 10.90
C PRO A 115 14.16 2.93 11.88
N VAL A 116 14.78 4.04 12.29
CA VAL A 116 14.14 5.04 13.17
C VAL A 116 12.95 5.75 12.52
N GLY A 117 13.02 6.04 11.22
CA GLY A 117 11.91 6.62 10.46
C GLY A 117 10.76 5.63 10.30
N ALA A 118 11.07 4.35 10.07
CA ALA A 118 10.08 3.29 10.05
C ALA A 118 9.37 3.16 11.41
N ASP A 119 10.11 3.24 12.52
CA ASP A 119 9.54 3.20 13.88
C ASP A 119 8.61 4.40 14.15
N TRP A 120 9.00 5.61 13.75
CA TRP A 120 8.15 6.81 13.87
C TRP A 120 6.84 6.69 13.09
N ALA A 121 6.88 6.04 11.93
CA ALA A 121 5.71 5.88 11.09
C ALA A 121 4.69 4.86 11.64
N LEU A 122 5.06 3.99 12.59
CA LEU A 122 4.16 2.94 13.10
C LEU A 122 2.94 3.51 13.84
N ALA A 123 3.14 4.56 14.65
CA ALA A 123 2.05 5.17 15.40
C ALA A 123 0.94 5.73 14.50
N PRO A 124 1.23 6.60 13.51
CA PRO A 124 0.19 7.11 12.61
C PRO A 124 -0.36 6.02 11.68
N VAL A 125 0.46 5.05 11.23
CA VAL A 125 -0.04 3.89 10.47
C VAL A 125 -1.09 3.11 11.27
N ARG A 126 -0.81 2.82 12.54
CA ARG A 126 -1.73 2.10 13.42
C ARG A 126 -3.01 2.90 13.68
N GLY A 127 -2.88 4.21 13.87
CA GLY A 127 -4.01 5.13 14.03
C GLY A 127 -4.94 5.08 12.81
N LEU A 128 -4.40 5.32 11.62
CA LEU A 128 -5.13 5.27 10.36
C LEU A 128 -5.77 3.89 10.13
N ALA A 129 -4.99 2.81 10.29
CA ALA A 129 -5.47 1.45 10.10
C ALA A 129 -6.64 1.12 11.05
N THR A 130 -6.55 1.55 12.31
CA THR A 130 -7.60 1.35 13.31
C THR A 130 -8.88 2.09 12.93
N ILE A 131 -8.78 3.37 12.55
CA ILE A 131 -9.93 4.20 12.16
C ILE A 131 -10.62 3.59 10.93
N PHE A 132 -9.85 3.25 9.89
CA PHE A 132 -10.38 2.60 8.70
C PHE A 132 -11.08 1.28 9.04
N ARG A 133 -10.46 0.45 9.89
CA ARG A 133 -11.04 -0.84 10.31
C ARG A 133 -12.35 -0.65 11.07
N MET A 134 -12.41 0.30 11.99
CA MET A 134 -13.62 0.60 12.77
C MET A 134 -14.77 1.12 11.88
N ALA A 135 -14.45 1.84 10.81
CA ALA A 135 -15.42 2.29 9.81
C ALA A 135 -15.82 1.21 8.78
N GLY A 136 -15.27 -0.01 8.88
CA GLY A 136 -15.52 -1.09 7.92
C GLY A 136 -14.76 -0.95 6.59
N LEU A 137 -13.82 -0.02 6.49
CA LEU A 137 -12.94 0.17 5.33
C LEU A 137 -11.74 -0.78 5.42
N ILE A 138 -11.98 -2.05 5.11
CA ILE A 138 -10.95 -3.10 5.16
C ILE A 138 -10.18 -3.15 3.85
N LEU A 139 -8.86 -3.02 3.93
CA LEU A 139 -7.96 -3.23 2.81
C LEU A 139 -7.71 -4.74 2.65
N PRO A 140 -7.83 -5.28 1.42
CA PRO A 140 -7.56 -6.69 1.17
C PRO A 140 -6.07 -6.98 1.29
N ASP A 141 -5.71 -8.09 1.94
CA ASP A 141 -4.36 -8.62 1.89
C ASP A 141 -4.13 -9.31 0.53
N ARG A 142 -3.46 -8.60 -0.38
CA ARG A 142 -3.18 -9.09 -1.74
C ARG A 142 -1.92 -9.94 -1.84
N GLN A 143 -1.05 -9.94 -0.83
CA GLN A 143 0.19 -10.71 -0.85
C GLN A 143 -0.07 -12.20 -0.66
N VAL A 144 -1.01 -12.58 0.22
CA VAL A 144 -1.42 -13.98 0.39
C VAL A 144 -1.83 -14.63 -0.94
N ARG A 145 -2.44 -13.86 -1.86
CA ARG A 145 -2.86 -14.37 -3.17
C ARG A 145 -1.71 -14.49 -4.18
N SER A 146 -0.67 -13.67 -4.09
CA SER A 146 0.49 -13.75 -4.99
C SER A 146 1.36 -14.96 -4.67
N PHE A 147 1.62 -15.22 -3.38
CA PHE A 147 2.40 -16.38 -2.95
C PHE A 147 1.69 -17.71 -3.27
N ASP A 148 0.37 -17.76 -3.18
CA ASP A 148 -0.38 -18.99 -3.47
C ASP A 148 -0.43 -19.30 -4.98
N HIS A 149 -0.45 -18.27 -5.84
CA HIS A 149 -0.40 -18.44 -7.28
C HIS A 149 0.97 -18.95 -7.76
N ASP A 150 2.07 -18.38 -7.24
CA ASP A 150 3.43 -18.82 -7.59
C ASP A 150 3.76 -20.21 -7.04
N ARG A 151 3.28 -20.56 -5.83
CA ARG A 151 3.42 -21.94 -5.30
C ARG A 151 2.60 -22.96 -6.08
N THR A 152 1.39 -22.60 -6.53
CA THR A 152 0.54 -23.50 -7.33
C THR A 152 1.11 -23.71 -8.73
N MET A 153 1.71 -22.68 -9.34
CA MET A 153 2.45 -22.80 -10.61
C MET A 153 3.72 -23.64 -10.44
N ALA A 154 4.46 -23.45 -9.34
CA ALA A 154 5.66 -24.24 -9.03
C ALA A 154 5.32 -25.73 -8.81
N MET A 155 4.26 -26.08 -8.08
CA MET A 155 3.89 -27.49 -7.86
C MET A 155 3.40 -28.21 -9.13
N LYS A 156 2.91 -27.49 -10.14
CA LYS A 156 2.52 -28.09 -11.42
C LYS A 156 3.71 -28.45 -12.32
N SER A 157 4.91 -27.90 -12.08
CA SER A 157 6.08 -28.16 -12.94
C SER A 157 6.91 -29.39 -12.54
N TRP A 158 6.52 -30.16 -11.52
CA TRP A 158 7.31 -31.31 -11.01
C TRP A 158 6.68 -32.68 -11.26
N LEU A 159 5.60 -32.76 -12.04
CA LEU A 159 4.97 -34.03 -12.41
C LEU A 159 5.00 -34.24 -13.92
N VAL A 160 6.20 -34.34 -14.49
CA VAL A 160 6.43 -35.14 -15.69
C VAL A 160 7.53 -36.13 -15.36
N GLY A 161 7.13 -37.23 -14.73
CA GLY A 161 7.93 -38.44 -14.72
C GLY A 161 7.97 -39.02 -16.13
N SER A 162 9.11 -39.57 -16.49
CA SER A 162 9.16 -40.78 -17.31
C SER A 162 10.31 -41.65 -16.82
N PRO A 163 10.02 -42.85 -16.31
CA PRO A 163 11.02 -43.88 -16.05
C PRO A 163 11.29 -44.63 -17.37
N THR A 164 12.55 -44.90 -17.69
CA THR A 164 12.85 -46.09 -18.48
C THR A 164 14.25 -46.62 -18.19
N LEU A 165 14.25 -47.83 -17.64
CA LEU A 165 15.32 -48.81 -17.65
C LEU A 165 15.58 -49.28 -19.08
N HIS A 166 16.83 -49.24 -19.54
CA HIS A 166 17.68 -50.37 -19.96
C HIS A 166 18.93 -49.86 -20.66
#